data_AF-A0A926BKI3-F1
#
_entry.id   AF-A0A926BKI3-F1
#
_cell.length_a   1.000
_cell.length_b   1.000
_cell.length_c   1.000
_cell.angle_alpha   90.00
_cell.angle_beta   90.00
_cell.angle_gamma   90.00
#
_symmetry.space_group_name_H-M   'P 1'
#
loop_
_entity.id
_entity.type
_entity.pdbx_description
1 polymer ?
#
loop_
_entity_poly.entity_id
_entity_poly.type
_entity_poly.pdbx_seq_one_letter_code
_entity_poly.pdbx_strand_id
1 'polypeptide(L)'
;MTRFTDDLLLLEELRRAGSLTDDEFVIAKARVLTGNADAGAAKAQARLAEETNAKLQRLELQNQLMEVENRWDDAHEVLMVSDKYGKKSVPTGSDSVAMVISAVFVTVVLSVVGAAVDSAIPVIAGFICLLFLLIGAAVMSDKANRYAQAESYYLSEKSDIESQIEALETGRGKSGANR
;
A
#
# COMPACT_ATOMS: atom_id res chain seq x y z
N MET A 1 29.96 15.14 -26.44
CA MET A 1 31.22 15.78 -26.01
C MET A 1 31.94 16.50 -27.15
N THR A 2 31.63 16.22 -28.42
CA THR A 2 32.24 16.85 -29.60
C THR A 2 32.14 18.37 -29.62
N ARG A 3 30.98 18.93 -29.27
CA ARG A 3 30.70 20.37 -29.39
C ARG A 3 31.71 21.31 -28.68
N PHE A 4 32.25 20.91 -27.52
CA PHE A 4 33.25 21.73 -26.82
C PHE A 4 34.61 21.71 -27.50
N THR A 5 35.01 20.53 -27.98
CA THR A 5 36.23 20.36 -28.76
C THR A 5 36.12 21.13 -30.07
N ASP A 6 34.94 21.10 -30.70
CA ASP A 6 34.63 21.85 -31.92
C ASP A 6 34.71 23.37 -31.69
N ASP A 7 34.17 23.87 -30.57
CA ASP A 7 34.23 25.31 -30.21
C ASP A 7 35.66 25.78 -29.92
N LEU A 8 36.49 24.94 -29.27
CA LEU A 8 37.91 25.25 -29.03
C LEU A 8 38.73 25.22 -30.33
N LEU A 9 38.46 24.26 -31.22
CA LEU A 9 39.10 24.17 -32.52
C LEU A 9 38.75 25.37 -33.40
N LEU A 10 37.50 25.81 -33.39
CA LEU A 10 37.05 27.01 -34.12
C LEU A 10 37.74 28.29 -33.61
N LEU A 11 37.89 28.44 -32.29
CA LEU A 11 38.62 29.57 -31.71
C LEU A 11 40.10 29.57 -32.12
N GLU A 12 40.72 28.40 -32.20
CA GLU A 12 42.11 28.24 -32.63
C GLU A 12 42.30 28.51 -34.13
N GLU A 13 41.33 28.11 -34.96
CA GLU A 13 41.29 28.40 -36.38
C GLU A 13 41.14 29.90 -36.65
N LEU A 14 40.24 30.59 -35.95
CA LEU A 14 40.05 32.05 -36.05
C LEU A 14 41.31 32.84 -35.64
N ARG A 15 42.00 32.39 -34.59
CA ARG A 15 43.30 32.96 -34.19
C ARG A 15 44.33 32.79 -35.30
N ARG A 16 44.42 31.59 -35.88
CA ARG A 16 45.38 31.28 -36.96
C ARG A 16 45.11 32.05 -38.25
N ALA A 17 43.84 32.35 -38.53
CA ALA A 17 43.42 33.19 -39.66
C ALA A 17 43.70 34.69 -39.44
N GLY A 18 44.12 35.11 -38.24
CA GLY A 18 44.37 36.51 -37.88
C GLY A 18 43.11 37.33 -37.65
N SER A 19 41.93 36.70 -37.55
CA SER A 19 40.66 37.39 -37.28
C SER A 19 40.42 37.66 -35.80
N LEU A 20 41.21 37.06 -34.92
CA LEU A 20 41.14 37.24 -33.46
C LEU A 20 42.54 37.59 -32.92
N THR A 21 42.62 38.62 -32.08
CA THR A 21 43.87 38.96 -31.37
C THR A 21 44.15 37.97 -30.22
N ASP A 22 45.40 37.87 -29.77
CA ASP A 22 45.77 36.94 -28.69
C ASP A 22 45.00 37.22 -27.38
N ASP A 23 44.76 38.49 -27.05
CA ASP A 23 44.00 38.88 -25.87
C ASP A 23 42.52 38.47 -25.98
N GLU A 24 41.90 38.67 -27.14
CA GLU A 24 40.53 38.24 -27.42
C GLU A 24 40.40 36.71 -27.37
N PHE A 25 41.41 35.98 -27.84
CA PHE A 25 41.44 34.52 -27.76
C PHE A 25 41.48 34.04 -26.31
N VAL A 26 42.31 34.65 -25.46
CA VAL A 26 42.38 34.30 -24.03
C VAL A 26 41.03 34.54 -23.34
N ILE A 27 40.38 35.67 -23.62
CA ILE A 27 39.06 36.00 -23.07
C ILE A 27 37.98 35.01 -23.57
N ALA A 28 37.95 34.73 -24.87
CA ALA A 28 36.98 33.81 -25.47
C ALA A 28 37.16 32.37 -24.95
N LYS A 29 38.40 31.89 -24.86
CA LYS A 29 38.73 30.57 -24.31
C LYS A 29 38.33 30.46 -22.84
N ALA A 30 38.63 31.46 -22.03
CA ALA A 30 38.22 31.49 -20.63
C ALA A 30 36.69 31.41 -20.49
N ARG A 31 35.95 32.14 -21.33
CA ARG A 31 34.48 32.13 -21.32
C ARG A 31 33.89 30.78 -21.70
N VAL A 32 34.45 30.10 -22.71
CA VAL A 32 34.04 28.76 -23.12
C VAL A 32 34.32 27.73 -22.02
N LEU A 33 35.49 27.83 -21.36
CA LEU A 33 35.83 26.96 -20.24
C LEU A 33 34.88 27.13 -19.05
N THR A 34 34.61 28.37 -18.65
CA THR A 34 33.69 28.66 -17.53
C THR A 34 32.26 28.26 -17.86
N GLY A 35 31.74 28.60 -19.04
CA GLY A 35 30.38 28.24 -19.43
C GLY A 35 30.13 26.72 -19.48
N ASN A 36 31.14 25.93 -19.84
CA ASN A 36 31.02 24.47 -19.81
C ASN A 36 31.09 23.89 -18.40
N ALA A 37 31.89 24.49 -17.50
CA ALA A 37 31.91 24.12 -16.09
C ALA A 37 30.53 24.38 -15.44
N ASP A 38 29.92 25.53 -15.74
CA ASP A 38 28.57 25.89 -15.27
C ASP A 38 27.50 24.95 -15.81
N ALA A 39 27.56 24.61 -17.11
CA ALA A 39 26.65 23.64 -17.72
C ALA A 39 26.80 22.22 -17.14
N GLY A 40 28.03 21.83 -16.78
CA GLY A 40 28.32 20.57 -16.07
C GLY A 40 27.72 20.57 -14.66
N ALA A 41 27.93 21.64 -13.90
CA ALA A 41 27.37 21.83 -12.57
C ALA A 41 25.84 21.81 -12.58
N ALA A 42 25.21 22.50 -13.54
CA ALA A 42 23.75 22.52 -13.70
C ALA A 42 23.19 21.11 -14.01
N LYS A 43 23.86 20.33 -14.87
CA LYS A 43 23.48 18.93 -15.14
C LYS A 43 23.64 18.03 -13.92
N ALA A 44 24.71 18.21 -13.14
CA ALA A 44 24.92 17.46 -11.91
C ALA A 44 23.84 17.78 -10.86
N GLN A 45 23.50 19.06 -10.70
CA GLN A 45 22.40 19.50 -9.83
C GLN A 45 21.05 18.94 -10.28
N ALA A 46 20.75 18.97 -11.59
CA ALA A 46 19.52 18.40 -12.13
C ALA A 46 19.40 16.89 -11.84
N ARG A 47 20.50 16.14 -11.99
CA ARG A 47 20.53 14.70 -11.66
C ARG A 47 20.34 14.47 -10.16
N LEU A 48 20.98 15.27 -9.31
CA LEU A 48 20.81 15.16 -7.87
C LEU A 48 19.37 15.45 -7.46
N ALA A 49 18.75 16.49 -8.04
CA ALA A 49 17.36 16.84 -7.79
C ALA A 49 16.39 15.74 -8.26
N GLU A 50 16.67 15.08 -9.38
CA GLU A 50 15.91 13.93 -9.86
C GLU A 50 16.04 12.74 -8.90
N GLU A 51 17.25 12.43 -8.44
CA GLU A 51 17.49 11.35 -7.47
C GLU A 51 16.86 11.62 -6.10
N THR A 52 16.90 12.86 -5.61
CA THR A 52 16.25 13.22 -4.34
C THR A 52 14.73 13.17 -4.48
N ASN A 53 14.16 13.65 -5.59
CA ASN A 53 12.73 13.57 -5.84
C ASN A 53 12.24 12.11 -5.87
N ALA A 54 12.97 11.22 -6.56
CA ALA A 54 12.64 9.79 -6.59
C ALA A 54 12.70 9.14 -5.18
N LYS A 55 13.68 9.53 -4.35
CA LYS A 55 13.78 9.05 -2.96
C LYS A 55 12.62 9.56 -2.10
N LEU A 56 12.22 10.82 -2.28
CA LEU A 56 11.08 11.41 -1.55
C LEU A 56 9.78 10.70 -1.92
N GLN A 57 9.52 10.44 -3.21
CA GLN A 57 8.35 9.67 -3.65
C GLN A 57 8.33 8.27 -3.04
N ARG A 58 9.48 7.59 -2.95
CA ARG A 58 9.57 6.28 -2.30
C ARG A 58 9.21 6.35 -0.81
N LEU A 59 9.74 7.34 -0.09
CA LEU A 59 9.44 7.53 1.33
C LEU A 59 7.96 7.86 1.55
N GLU A 60 7.36 8.63 0.66
CA GLU A 60 5.93 8.94 0.70
C GLU A 60 5.08 7.69 0.54
N LEU A 61 5.37 6.81 -0.43
CA LEU A 61 4.66 5.54 -0.58
C LEU A 61 4.88 4.58 0.60
N GLN A 62 6.07 4.58 1.21
CA GLN A 62 6.32 3.80 2.41
C GLN A 62 5.52 4.28 3.62
N ASN A 63 5.39 5.61 3.79
CA ASN A 63 4.47 6.17 4.78
C ASN A 63 3.02 5.83 4.44
N GLN A 64 2.67 5.92 3.15
CA GLN A 64 1.49 5.35 2.48
C GLN A 64 1.08 4.00 3.09
N LEU A 65 1.97 3.04 2.91
CA LEU A 65 1.81 1.66 3.33
C LEU A 65 1.66 1.53 4.84
N MET A 66 2.49 2.23 5.62
CA MET A 66 2.44 2.20 7.09
C MET A 66 1.12 2.76 7.63
N GLU A 67 0.56 3.81 7.03
CA GLU A 67 -0.75 4.34 7.41
C GLU A 67 -1.87 3.33 7.10
N VAL A 68 -1.81 2.65 5.96
CA VAL A 68 -2.75 1.58 5.61
C VAL A 68 -2.67 0.41 6.60
N GLU A 69 -1.46 0.01 6.98
CA GLU A 69 -1.25 -1.06 7.97
C GLU A 69 -1.76 -0.67 9.36
N ASN A 70 -1.49 0.55 9.83
CA ASN A 70 -2.02 1.02 11.11
C ASN A 70 -3.56 1.09 11.11
N ARG A 71 -4.17 1.59 10.03
CA ARG A 71 -5.64 1.61 9.89
C ARG A 71 -6.23 0.21 9.89
N TRP A 72 -5.54 -0.73 9.27
CA TRP A 72 -5.94 -2.14 9.30
C TRP A 72 -5.85 -2.72 10.70
N ASP A 73 -4.76 -2.49 11.43
CA ASP A 73 -4.60 -2.97 12.81
C ASP A 73 -5.72 -2.46 13.73
N ASP A 74 -6.07 -1.16 13.62
CA ASP A 74 -7.18 -0.56 14.35
C ASP A 74 -8.53 -1.20 13.98
N ALA A 75 -8.80 -1.36 12.68
CA ALA A 75 -10.03 -1.96 12.19
C ALA A 75 -10.13 -3.45 12.60
N HIS A 76 -9.03 -4.16 12.52
CA HIS A 76 -8.88 -5.55 12.86
C HIS A 76 -9.17 -5.78 14.36
N GLU A 77 -8.63 -4.93 15.23
CA GLU A 77 -8.89 -5.00 16.67
C GLU A 77 -10.37 -4.78 17.01
N VAL A 78 -11.05 -3.85 16.34
CA VAL A 78 -12.48 -3.56 16.56
C VAL A 78 -13.38 -4.70 16.07
N LEU A 79 -12.98 -5.39 15.00
CA LEU A 79 -13.76 -6.45 14.38
C LEU A 79 -13.55 -7.82 15.05
N MET A 80 -12.45 -8.01 15.77
CA MET A 80 -12.19 -9.22 16.54
C MET A 80 -13.22 -9.46 17.64
N VAL A 81 -13.60 -10.72 17.81
CA VAL A 81 -14.49 -11.14 18.90
C VAL A 81 -13.63 -11.53 20.10
N SER A 82 -13.86 -10.85 21.23
CA SER A 82 -13.22 -11.21 22.50
C SER A 82 -14.10 -12.21 23.24
N ASP A 83 -13.53 -13.36 23.59
CA ASP A 83 -14.16 -14.32 24.48
C ASP A 83 -14.14 -13.81 25.94
N LYS A 84 -14.94 -14.43 26.81
CA LYS A 84 -15.01 -14.12 28.25
C LYS A 84 -13.67 -14.25 28.99
N TYR A 85 -12.70 -14.96 28.40
CA TYR A 85 -11.34 -15.12 28.92
C TYR A 85 -10.34 -14.12 28.31
N GLY A 86 -10.80 -13.11 27.55
CA GLY A 86 -9.96 -12.10 26.91
C GLY A 86 -9.20 -12.61 25.67
N LYS A 87 -9.47 -13.84 25.22
CA LYS A 87 -8.91 -14.36 23.96
C LYS A 87 -9.63 -13.70 22.80
N LYS A 88 -8.87 -13.02 21.94
CA LYS A 88 -9.38 -12.48 20.67
C LYS A 88 -9.32 -13.58 19.61
N SER A 89 -10.41 -13.77 18.88
CA SER A 89 -10.48 -14.70 17.75
C SER A 89 -11.01 -13.99 16.52
N VAL A 90 -10.51 -14.39 15.35
CA VAL A 90 -11.05 -13.92 14.07
C VAL A 90 -12.42 -14.60 13.88
N PRO A 91 -13.51 -13.85 13.69
CA PRO A 91 -14.81 -14.45 13.46
C PRO A 91 -14.79 -15.26 12.16
N THR A 92 -14.85 -16.59 12.27
CA THR A 92 -14.92 -17.46 11.10
C THR A 92 -16.38 -17.77 10.74
N GLY A 93 -16.70 -17.80 9.45
CA GLY A 93 -18.06 -18.13 8.98
C GLY A 93 -18.54 -19.52 9.43
N SER A 94 -17.60 -20.46 9.63
CA SER A 94 -17.88 -21.83 10.10
C SER A 94 -18.51 -21.88 11.49
N ASP A 95 -18.18 -20.93 12.37
CA ASP A 95 -18.71 -20.92 13.74
C ASP A 95 -20.22 -20.60 13.76
N SER A 96 -20.69 -19.80 12.78
CA SER A 96 -22.11 -19.49 12.65
C SER A 96 -22.95 -20.71 12.25
N VAL A 97 -22.42 -21.57 11.37
CA VAL A 97 -23.11 -22.77 10.90
C VAL A 97 -23.25 -23.79 12.03
N ALA A 98 -22.20 -23.98 12.83
CA ALA A 98 -22.24 -24.87 13.99
C ALA A 98 -23.28 -24.41 15.04
N MET A 99 -23.38 -23.09 15.25
CA MET A 99 -24.38 -22.51 16.15
C MET A 99 -25.81 -22.75 15.66
N VAL A 100 -26.09 -22.59 14.36
CA VAL A 100 -27.42 -22.83 13.81
C VAL A 100 -27.81 -24.31 13.92
N ILE A 101 -26.89 -25.23 13.61
CA ILE A 101 -27.15 -26.68 13.71
C ILE A 101 -27.45 -27.08 15.16
N SER A 102 -26.66 -26.60 16.12
CA SER A 102 -26.90 -26.89 17.54
C SER A 102 -28.22 -26.30 18.04
N ALA A 103 -28.59 -25.09 17.60
CA ALA A 103 -29.88 -24.47 17.94
C ALA A 103 -31.06 -25.33 17.49
N VAL A 104 -31.05 -25.78 16.23
CA VAL A 104 -32.09 -26.65 15.68
C VAL A 104 -32.16 -27.97 16.46
N PHE A 105 -31.01 -28.57 16.77
CA PHE A 105 -30.96 -29.82 17.55
C PHE A 105 -31.58 -29.66 18.94
N VAL A 106 -31.24 -28.59 19.68
CA VAL A 106 -31.80 -28.31 21.01
C VAL A 106 -33.31 -28.11 20.95
N THR A 107 -33.82 -27.36 19.96
CA THR A 107 -35.27 -27.14 19.80
C THR A 107 -36.01 -28.44 19.49
N VAL A 108 -35.45 -29.31 18.67
CA VAL A 108 -36.04 -30.64 18.38
C VAL A 108 -36.10 -31.49 19.65
N VAL A 109 -34.99 -31.57 20.40
CA VAL A 109 -34.94 -32.34 21.66
C VAL A 109 -35.97 -31.83 22.67
N LEU A 110 -36.04 -30.50 22.88
CA LEU A 110 -37.02 -29.91 23.80
C LEU A 110 -38.46 -30.12 23.35
N SER A 111 -38.72 -30.16 22.04
CA SER A 111 -40.05 -30.44 21.49
C SER A 111 -40.49 -31.88 21.78
N VAL A 112 -39.58 -32.85 21.62
CA VAL A 112 -39.85 -34.26 21.96
C VAL A 112 -40.10 -34.43 23.45
N VAL A 113 -39.31 -33.76 24.30
CA VAL A 113 -39.53 -33.78 25.76
C VAL A 113 -40.89 -33.18 26.12
N GLY A 114 -41.25 -32.04 25.53
CA GLY A 114 -42.55 -31.39 25.76
C GLY A 114 -43.74 -32.29 25.43
N ALA A 115 -43.68 -33.01 24.31
CA ALA A 115 -44.69 -33.99 23.94
C ALA A 115 -44.77 -35.18 24.92
N ALA A 116 -43.64 -35.60 25.49
CA ALA A 116 -43.60 -36.72 26.44
C ALA A 116 -44.21 -36.39 27.80
N VAL A 117 -44.17 -35.12 28.22
CA VAL A 117 -44.71 -34.66 29.52
C VAL A 117 -46.07 -33.97 29.41
N ASP A 118 -46.67 -33.95 28.22
CA ASP A 118 -47.92 -33.26 27.88
C ASP A 118 -47.95 -31.80 28.36
N SER A 119 -46.82 -31.12 28.20
CA SER A 119 -46.65 -29.72 28.60
C SER A 119 -46.15 -28.89 27.43
N ALA A 120 -46.77 -27.73 27.24
CA ALA A 120 -46.33 -26.76 26.23
C ALA A 120 -45.08 -25.97 26.65
N ILE A 121 -44.71 -25.98 27.94
CA ILE A 121 -43.63 -25.16 28.48
C ILE A 121 -42.27 -25.48 27.82
N PRO A 122 -41.84 -26.76 27.68
CA PRO A 122 -40.55 -27.08 27.04
C PRO A 122 -40.51 -26.68 25.56
N VAL A 123 -41.64 -26.76 24.87
CA VAL A 123 -41.76 -26.36 23.46
C VAL A 123 -41.56 -24.86 23.32
N ILE A 124 -42.27 -24.06 24.12
CA ILE A 124 -42.13 -22.59 24.13
C ILE A 124 -40.70 -22.19 24.51
N ALA A 125 -40.11 -22.83 25.52
CA ALA A 125 -38.73 -22.58 25.91
C ALA A 125 -37.74 -22.91 24.78
N GLY A 126 -37.97 -24.00 24.04
CA GLY A 126 -37.18 -24.38 22.87
C GLY A 126 -37.24 -23.36 21.74
N PHE A 127 -38.41 -22.77 21.48
CA PHE A 127 -38.58 -21.69 20.49
C PHE A 127 -37.91 -20.38 20.93
N ILE A 128 -38.02 -20.01 22.21
CA ILE A 128 -37.33 -18.84 22.75
C ILE A 128 -35.82 -19.01 22.62
N CYS A 129 -35.28 -20.19 22.98
CA CYS A 129 -33.86 -20.51 22.84
C CYS A 129 -33.40 -20.44 21.38
N LEU A 130 -34.19 -20.99 20.45
CA LEU A 130 -33.94 -20.89 19.02
C LEU A 130 -33.84 -19.42 18.57
N LEU A 131 -34.78 -18.57 18.98
CA LEU A 131 -34.79 -17.15 18.63
C LEU A 131 -33.52 -16.44 19.11
N PHE A 132 -33.11 -16.65 20.36
CA PHE A 132 -31.88 -16.05 20.88
C PHE A 132 -30.63 -16.52 20.12
N LEU A 133 -30.55 -17.81 19.78
CA LEU A 133 -29.43 -18.36 19.02
C LEU A 133 -29.40 -17.83 17.58
N LEU A 134 -30.56 -17.70 16.93
CA LEU A 134 -30.66 -17.12 15.58
C LEU A 134 -30.25 -15.64 15.57
N ILE A 135 -30.68 -14.85 16.57
CA ILE A 135 -30.26 -13.45 16.71
C ILE A 135 -28.74 -13.38 16.93
N GLY A 136 -28.19 -14.21 17.81
CA GLY A 136 -26.75 -14.29 18.05
C GLY A 136 -25.95 -14.66 16.80
N ALA A 137 -26.42 -15.66 16.04
CA ALA A 137 -25.81 -16.07 14.79
C ALA A 137 -25.88 -14.97 13.71
N ALA A 138 -26.99 -14.25 13.60
CA ALA A 138 -27.13 -13.15 12.65
C ALA A 138 -26.14 -12.01 12.93
N VAL A 139 -25.98 -11.60 14.21
CA VAL A 139 -25.02 -10.56 14.60
C VAL A 139 -23.58 -11.01 14.33
N MET A 140 -23.24 -12.28 14.58
CA MET A 140 -21.91 -12.81 14.27
C MET A 140 -21.64 -12.89 12.76
N SER A 141 -22.64 -13.28 11.96
CA SER A 141 -22.51 -13.32 10.50
C SER A 141 -22.27 -11.94 9.90
N ASP A 142 -22.93 -10.90 10.42
CA ASP A 142 -22.69 -9.52 9.97
C ASP A 142 -21.26 -9.09 10.26
N LYS A 143 -20.76 -9.36 11.47
CA LYS A 143 -19.36 -9.09 11.83
C LYS A 143 -18.36 -9.82 10.94
N ALA A 144 -18.59 -11.10 10.66
CA ALA A 144 -17.72 -11.89 9.79
C ALA A 144 -17.69 -11.32 8.35
N ASN A 145 -18.85 -10.94 7.81
CA ASN A 145 -18.93 -10.31 6.48
C ASN A 145 -18.21 -8.96 6.43
N ARG A 146 -18.38 -8.14 7.47
CA ARG A 146 -17.68 -6.85 7.59
C ARG A 146 -16.17 -7.01 7.72
N TYR A 147 -15.72 -8.04 8.44
CA TYR A 147 -14.30 -8.40 8.51
C TYR A 147 -13.75 -8.80 7.15
N ALA A 148 -14.40 -9.74 6.46
CA ALA A 148 -13.96 -10.18 5.13
C ALA A 148 -13.94 -9.04 4.10
N GLN A 149 -14.94 -8.14 4.17
CA GLN A 149 -14.98 -6.97 3.30
C GLN A 149 -13.83 -5.99 3.61
N ALA A 150 -13.60 -5.68 4.89
CA ALA A 150 -12.50 -4.81 5.30
C ALA A 150 -11.13 -5.40 4.93
N GLU A 151 -10.95 -6.70 5.10
CA GLU A 151 -9.73 -7.42 4.73
C GLU A 151 -9.48 -7.34 3.22
N SER A 152 -10.51 -7.59 2.41
CA SER A 152 -10.38 -7.50 0.95
C SER A 152 -10.00 -6.09 0.48
N TYR A 153 -10.56 -5.07 1.13
CA TYR A 153 -10.25 -3.66 0.84
C TYR A 153 -8.79 -3.35 1.22
N TYR A 154 -8.36 -3.72 2.42
CA TYR A 154 -6.98 -3.57 2.87
C TYR A 154 -5.98 -4.24 1.93
N LEU A 155 -6.23 -5.51 1.57
CA LEU A 155 -5.34 -6.26 0.67
C LEU A 155 -5.25 -5.61 -0.72
N SER A 156 -6.36 -5.06 -1.22
CA SER A 156 -6.37 -4.36 -2.51
C SER A 156 -5.56 -3.07 -2.47
N GLU A 157 -5.72 -2.25 -1.42
CA GLU A 157 -4.99 -0.99 -1.24
C GLU A 157 -3.49 -1.24 -1.01
N LYS A 158 -3.16 -2.26 -0.20
CA LYS A 158 -1.78 -2.70 0.03
C LYS A 158 -1.11 -3.13 -1.27
N SER A 159 -1.76 -3.98 -2.06
CA SER A 159 -1.21 -4.47 -3.32
C SER A 159 -0.99 -3.34 -4.33
N ASP A 160 -1.86 -2.32 -4.36
CA ASP A 160 -1.69 -1.17 -5.25
C ASP A 160 -0.43 -0.37 -4.87
N ILE A 161 -0.27 -0.03 -3.59
CA ILE A 161 0.91 0.70 -3.10
C ILE A 161 2.20 -0.10 -3.33
N GLU A 162 2.20 -1.40 -3.05
CA GLU A 162 3.35 -2.27 -3.30
C GLU A 162 3.72 -2.29 -4.79
N SER A 163 2.74 -2.35 -5.69
CA SER A 163 2.98 -2.30 -7.14
C SER A 163 3.57 -0.96 -7.60
N GLN A 164 3.17 0.15 -6.98
CA GLN A 164 3.73 1.47 -7.27
C GLN A 164 5.19 1.58 -6.80
N ILE A 165 5.51 1.01 -5.63
CA ILE A 165 6.89 0.93 -5.14
C ILE A 165 7.74 0.08 -6.11
N GLU A 166 7.25 -1.08 -6.52
CA GLU A 166 7.95 -1.95 -7.47
C GLU A 166 8.15 -1.27 -8.84
N ALA A 167 7.17 -0.50 -9.31
CA ALA A 167 7.26 0.26 -10.55
C ALA A 167 8.36 1.35 -10.47
N LEU A 168 8.48 2.04 -9.33
CA LEU A 168 9.56 3.01 -9.10
C LEU A 168 10.94 2.34 -9.06
N GLU A 169 11.04 1.16 -8.44
CA GLU A 169 12.29 0.39 -8.36
C GLU A 169 12.72 -0.14 -9.73
N THR A 170 11.77 -0.67 -10.51
CA THR A 170 12.00 -1.20 -11.86
C THR A 170 12.34 -0.07 -12.85
N GLY A 171 11.65 1.08 -12.74
CA GLY A 171 11.94 2.27 -13.55
C GLY A 171 13.36 2.81 -13.32
N ARG A 172 13.83 2.78 -12.06
CA ARG A 172 15.20 3.14 -11.70
C ARG A 172 16.24 2.19 -12.30
N GLY A 173 15.94 0.88 -12.35
CA GLY A 173 16.83 -0.12 -12.96
C GLY A 173 17.07 0.12 -14.45
N LYS A 174 16.04 0.51 -15.21
CA LYS A 174 16.16 0.80 -16.65
C LYS A 174 16.89 2.11 -16.95
N SER A 175 16.76 3.13 -16.10
CA SER A 175 17.48 4.42 -16.28
C SER A 175 18.99 4.30 -16.02
N GLY A 176 19.40 3.38 -15.14
CA GLY A 176 20.82 3.12 -14.84
C GLY A 176 21.57 2.32 -15.91
N ALA A 177 20.90 1.46 -16.67
CA ALA A 177 21.54 0.54 -17.63
C ALA A 177 21.94 1.19 -18.98
N ASN A 178 21.48 2.42 -19.26
CA ASN A 178 21.73 3.15 -20.52
C ASN A 178 22.78 4.26 -20.39
N ARG A 179 23.58 4.28 -19.32
CA ARG A 179 24.72 5.19 -19.12
C ARG A 179 26.02 4.43 -19.11
#